data_AF-A0ABD2VNN5-F1
#
_entry.id   AF-A0ABD2VNN5-F1
#
_cell.length_a   1.000
_cell.length_b   1.000
_cell.length_c   1.000
_cell.angle_alpha   90.00
_cell.angle_beta   90.00
_cell.angle_gamma   90.00
#
_symmetry.space_group_name_H-M   'P 1'
#
loop_
_entity.id
_entity.type
_entity.pdbx_description
1 polymer ?
#
loop_
_entity_poly.entity_id
_entity_poly.type
_entity_poly.pdbx_seq_one_letter_code
_entity_poly.pdbx_strand_id
1 'polypeptide(L)'
;MRPLWGDVEKKSPHSVNLLGIAVGIKQKEMVNKIVKWFLEHDFVVMLFHYDGVVDEWNDLEWSNRALHVSAMNQTKWWFAKRFLHPDIVSEYDYIFLWDEDLGVENFNPEKYISIVREEGLEISQDLMLVNWKYIIILLCAEGDPRCTGGSTD
;
A
#
# COMPACT_ATOMS: atom_id res chain seq x y z
N MET A 1 25.09 -5.19 7.71
CA MET A 1 25.45 -3.82 7.32
C MET A 1 24.73 -2.87 8.28
N ARG A 2 25.37 -1.77 8.69
CA ARG A 2 24.76 -0.72 9.54
C ARG A 2 24.45 0.51 8.67
N PRO A 3 23.33 1.21 8.86
CA PRO A 3 23.08 2.46 8.14
C PRO A 3 24.09 3.54 8.56
N LEU A 4 24.51 4.37 7.61
CA LEU A 4 25.48 5.47 7.79
C LEU A 4 24.81 6.83 7.99
N TRP A 5 23.51 6.86 8.29
CA TRP A 5 22.82 8.08 8.72
C TRP A 5 22.65 8.02 10.22
N GLY A 6 22.91 9.17 10.86
CA GLY A 6 22.93 9.37 12.31
C GLY A 6 21.64 8.94 12.99
N ASP A 7 21.68 8.96 14.33
CA ASP A 7 20.60 8.53 15.24
C ASP A 7 19.23 8.57 14.58
N VAL A 8 18.55 7.43 14.62
CA VAL A 8 17.13 7.28 14.26
C VAL A 8 16.37 8.37 15.00
N GLU A 9 16.19 9.51 14.34
CA GLU A 9 15.48 10.63 14.92
C GLU A 9 14.08 10.13 15.16
N LYS A 10 13.74 10.08 16.46
CA LYS A 10 12.42 9.92 17.04
C LYS A 10 11.32 9.82 15.99
N LYS A 11 10.72 8.62 15.84
CA LYS A 11 9.41 8.44 15.20
C LYS A 11 8.55 9.67 15.53
N SER A 12 8.03 10.34 14.51
CA SER A 12 7.09 11.42 14.73
C SER A 12 5.99 10.91 15.67
N PRO A 13 5.51 11.71 16.63
CA PRO A 13 4.48 11.27 17.58
C PRO A 13 3.15 10.91 16.88
N HIS A 14 3.01 11.18 15.59
CA HIS A 14 1.93 10.71 14.74
C HIS A 14 2.31 9.36 14.13
N SER A 15 1.59 8.31 14.53
CA SER A 15 1.55 7.04 13.80
C SER A 15 1.02 7.29 12.39
N VAL A 16 1.82 7.03 11.37
CA VAL A 16 1.42 7.22 9.97
C VAL A 16 1.16 5.84 9.36
N ASN A 17 0.07 5.70 8.60
CA ASN A 17 -0.24 4.48 7.86
C ASN A 17 0.05 4.67 6.37
N LEU A 18 0.31 3.59 5.65
CA LEU A 18 0.59 3.61 4.21
C LEU A 18 -0.48 2.84 3.44
N LEU A 19 -0.98 3.44 2.36
CA LEU A 19 -1.73 2.77 1.31
C LEU A 19 -0.79 2.57 0.12
N GLY A 20 -0.47 1.32 -0.20
CA GLY A 20 0.12 0.93 -1.48
C GLY A 20 -0.96 0.35 -2.38
N ILE A 21 -1.22 0.98 -3.53
CA ILE A 21 -2.30 0.55 -4.42
C ILE A 21 -1.78 0.37 -5.85
N ALA A 22 -2.09 -0.76 -6.46
CA ALA A 22 -1.87 -0.97 -7.89
C ALA A 22 -2.87 -0.14 -8.69
N VAL A 23 -2.40 0.54 -9.74
CA VAL A 23 -3.25 1.45 -10.51
C VAL A 23 -2.98 1.37 -12.00
N GLY A 24 -4.07 1.52 -12.75
CA GLY A 24 -4.06 1.78 -14.17
C GLY A 24 -5.06 2.87 -14.51
N ILE A 25 -4.78 3.64 -15.54
CA ILE A 25 -5.53 4.83 -15.93
C ILE A 25 -7.00 4.54 -16.24
N LYS A 26 -7.31 3.32 -16.68
CA LYS A 26 -8.69 2.87 -16.93
C LYS A 26 -9.55 2.85 -15.66
N GLN A 27 -8.93 2.70 -14.49
CA GLN A 27 -9.61 2.62 -13.19
C GLN A 27 -9.50 3.93 -12.39
N LYS A 28 -9.02 5.02 -13.02
CA LYS A 28 -8.71 6.30 -12.36
C LYS A 28 -9.84 6.85 -11.49
N GLU A 29 -11.09 6.76 -11.94
CA GLU A 29 -12.25 7.24 -11.16
C GLU A 29 -12.46 6.45 -9.87
N MET A 30 -12.29 5.12 -9.92
CA MET A 30 -12.40 4.26 -8.74
C MET A 30 -11.25 4.54 -7.77
N VAL A 31 -10.01 4.57 -8.29
CA VAL A 31 -8.83 4.88 -7.50
C VAL A 31 -8.95 6.25 -6.84
N ASN A 32 -9.49 7.26 -7.53
CA ASN A 32 -9.71 8.58 -6.95
C ASN A 32 -10.62 8.54 -5.71
N LYS A 33 -11.65 7.70 -5.71
CA LYS A 33 -12.53 7.51 -4.53
C LYS A 33 -11.77 6.84 -3.39
N ILE A 34 -11.04 5.76 -3.69
CA ILE A 34 -10.24 5.02 -2.71
C ILE A 34 -9.21 5.95 -2.07
N VAL A 35 -8.41 6.64 -2.88
CA VAL A 35 -7.34 7.51 -2.39
C VAL A 35 -7.88 8.66 -1.54
N LYS A 36 -8.97 9.32 -1.97
CA LYS A 36 -9.61 10.35 -1.15
C LYS A 36 -10.05 9.81 0.20
N TRP A 37 -10.68 8.64 0.22
CA TRP A 37 -11.13 7.98 1.44
C TRP A 37 -9.98 7.69 2.41
N PHE A 38 -8.86 7.15 1.93
CA PHE A 38 -7.69 6.88 2.76
C PHE A 38 -6.98 8.16 3.25
N LEU A 39 -6.92 9.20 2.41
CA LEU A 39 -6.35 10.49 2.79
C LEU A 39 -7.16 11.19 3.89
N GLU A 40 -8.48 11.00 3.94
CA GLU A 40 -9.34 11.48 5.04
C GLU A 40 -9.03 10.80 6.39
N HIS A 41 -8.32 9.66 6.37
CA HIS A 41 -7.93 8.89 7.56
C HIS A 41 -6.40 8.90 7.79
N ASP A 42 -5.72 9.97 7.35
CA ASP A 42 -4.28 10.23 7.58
C ASP A 42 -3.31 9.17 7.02
N PHE A 43 -3.65 8.58 5.88
CA PHE A 43 -2.74 7.69 5.16
C PHE A 43 -1.79 8.46 4.23
N VAL A 44 -0.53 8.01 4.17
CA VAL A 44 0.36 8.26 3.04
C VAL A 44 -0.04 7.33 1.91
N VAL A 45 0.03 7.81 0.66
CA VAL A 45 -0.42 7.06 -0.52
C VAL A 45 0.74 6.83 -1.46
N MET A 46 0.90 5.60 -1.89
CA MET A 46 1.86 5.16 -2.89
C MET A 46 1.11 4.44 -4.03
N LEU A 47 1.21 4.98 -5.23
CA LEU A 47 0.61 4.43 -6.44
C LEU A 47 1.62 3.59 -7.21
N PHE A 48 1.22 2.37 -7.54
CA PHE A 48 1.98 1.43 -8.37
C PHE A 48 1.39 1.38 -9.79
N HIS A 49 1.92 2.21 -10.69
CA HIS A 49 1.46 2.34 -12.08
C HIS A 49 1.98 1.18 -12.92
N TYR A 50 1.12 0.17 -13.15
CA TYR A 50 1.49 -1.00 -13.96
C TYR A 50 1.35 -0.73 -15.47
N ASP A 51 0.68 0.35 -15.87
CA ASP A 51 0.48 0.71 -17.28
C ASP A 51 1.47 1.76 -17.79
N GLY A 52 2.32 2.28 -16.91
CA GLY A 52 3.30 3.32 -17.26
C GLY A 52 2.76 4.75 -17.23
N VAL A 53 1.47 4.95 -17.01
CA VAL A 53 0.79 6.24 -17.19
C VAL A 53 0.78 7.04 -15.89
N VAL A 54 1.73 7.97 -15.73
CA VAL A 54 1.84 8.82 -14.53
C VAL A 54 1.26 10.21 -14.75
N ASP A 55 1.57 10.85 -15.88
CA ASP A 55 1.24 12.26 -16.10
C ASP A 55 -0.26 12.55 -16.14
N GLU A 56 -1.06 11.58 -16.58
CA GLU A 56 -2.50 11.72 -16.63
C GLU A 56 -3.15 11.79 -15.25
N TRP A 57 -2.44 11.49 -14.16
CA TRP A 57 -2.96 11.62 -12.79
C TRP A 57 -2.80 13.03 -12.21
N ASN A 58 -2.03 13.91 -12.86
CA ASN A 58 -1.71 15.25 -12.36
C ASN A 58 -2.91 16.21 -12.27
N ASP A 59 -4.03 15.87 -12.89
CA ASP A 59 -5.31 16.60 -12.77
C ASP A 59 -6.01 16.34 -11.42
N LEU A 60 -5.63 15.30 -10.68
CA LEU A 60 -6.17 15.03 -9.36
C LEU A 60 -5.39 15.82 -8.29
N GLU A 61 -6.10 16.60 -7.48
CA GLU A 61 -5.52 17.51 -6.48
C GLU A 61 -4.58 16.83 -5.47
N TRP A 62 -4.81 15.55 -5.18
CA TRP A 62 -3.97 14.79 -4.25
C TRP A 62 -2.75 14.13 -4.89
N SER A 63 -2.66 14.11 -6.22
CA SER A 63 -1.63 13.39 -6.98
C SER A 63 -0.21 13.84 -6.59
N ASN A 64 -0.01 15.15 -6.44
CA ASN A 64 1.28 15.71 -6.02
C ASN A 64 1.70 15.36 -4.58
N ARG A 65 0.79 14.84 -3.75
CA ARG A 65 1.06 14.36 -2.38
C ARG A 65 1.29 12.85 -2.33
N ALA A 66 0.96 12.13 -3.40
CA ALA A 66 1.18 10.70 -3.49
C ALA A 66 2.60 10.39 -4.02
N LEU A 67 3.11 9.21 -3.66
CA LEU A 67 4.33 8.65 -4.22
C LEU A 67 3.99 7.84 -5.46
N HIS A 68 4.45 8.26 -6.64
CA HIS A 68 4.19 7.56 -7.89
C HIS A 68 5.38 6.67 -8.25
N VAL A 69 5.13 5.37 -8.39
CA VAL A 69 6.11 4.39 -8.84
C VAL A 69 5.58 3.72 -10.08
N SER A 70 6.36 3.72 -11.16
CA SER A 70 5.90 3.23 -12.47
C SER A 70 6.83 2.17 -13.02
N ALA A 71 6.24 1.04 -13.41
CA ALA A 71 6.93 -0.06 -14.08
C ALA A 71 5.91 -0.84 -14.91
N MET A 72 6.09 -0.82 -16.23
CA MET A 72 5.12 -1.43 -17.16
C MET A 72 4.99 -2.94 -16.95
N ASN A 73 3.75 -3.43 -17.00
CA ASN A 73 3.36 -4.83 -16.94
C ASN A 73 3.85 -5.57 -15.68
N GLN A 74 3.96 -4.87 -14.55
CA GLN A 74 4.33 -5.46 -13.27
C GLN A 74 3.12 -5.65 -12.36
N THR A 75 3.18 -6.68 -11.52
CA THR A 75 2.12 -6.97 -10.55
C THR A 75 2.26 -6.11 -9.30
N LYS A 76 1.16 -5.92 -8.55
CA LYS A 76 1.15 -5.28 -7.22
C LYS A 76 2.27 -5.80 -6.32
N TRP A 77 2.45 -7.12 -6.30
CA TRP A 77 3.50 -7.79 -5.53
C TRP A 77 4.92 -7.46 -5.99
N TRP A 78 5.13 -7.35 -7.29
CA TRP A 78 6.43 -6.99 -7.83
C TRP A 78 6.86 -5.60 -7.33
N PHE A 79 5.92 -4.65 -7.25
CA PHE A 79 6.16 -3.34 -6.65
C PHE A 79 6.39 -3.44 -5.15
N ALA A 80 5.48 -4.08 -4.40
CA ALA A 80 5.61 -4.23 -2.95
C ALA A 80 6.98 -4.81 -2.56
N LYS A 81 7.41 -5.89 -3.22
CA LYS A 81 8.71 -6.54 -2.95
C LYS A 81 9.93 -5.63 -3.21
N ARG A 82 9.81 -4.67 -4.13
CA ARG A 82 10.92 -3.77 -4.52
C ARG A 82 10.93 -2.44 -3.79
N PHE A 83 9.75 -1.90 -3.48
CA PHE A 83 9.61 -0.54 -2.99
C PHE A 83 9.19 -0.46 -1.51
N LEU A 84 8.75 -1.56 -0.90
CA LEU A 84 8.40 -1.61 0.51
C LEU A 84 9.50 -2.30 1.35
N HIS A 85 10.77 -1.96 1.12
CA HIS A 85 11.88 -2.53 1.91
C HIS A 85 11.72 -2.29 3.42
N PRO A 86 12.17 -3.20 4.33
CA PRO A 86 12.11 -3.05 5.79
C PRO A 86 12.47 -1.67 6.37
N ASP A 87 13.39 -0.95 5.72
CA ASP A 87 13.85 0.40 6.12
C ASP A 87 12.88 1.52 5.73
N ILE A 88 11.99 1.28 4.75
CA ILE A 88 10.91 2.19 4.36
C ILE A 88 9.68 1.90 5.20
N VAL A 89 9.36 0.61 5.36
CA VAL A 89 8.16 0.18 6.07
C VAL A 89 8.27 0.37 7.59
N SER A 90 9.48 0.57 8.14
CA SER A 90 9.73 0.92 9.55
C SER A 90 9.05 2.19 10.03
N GLU A 91 8.81 3.10 9.10
CA GLU A 91 8.23 4.42 9.35
C GLU A 91 6.71 4.39 9.49
N TYR A 92 6.06 3.27 9.10
CA TYR A 92 4.62 3.14 9.11
C TYR A 92 4.13 2.13 10.14
N ASP A 93 2.97 2.40 10.74
CA ASP A 93 2.33 1.50 11.70
C ASP A 93 1.61 0.33 11.01
N TYR A 94 0.87 0.65 9.94
CA TYR A 94 0.18 -0.31 9.10
C TYR A 94 0.40 0.00 7.62
N ILE A 95 0.49 -1.06 6.82
CA ILE A 95 0.57 -0.95 5.37
C ILE A 95 -0.59 -1.72 4.76
N PHE A 96 -1.41 -1.01 4.01
CA PHE A 96 -2.52 -1.57 3.27
C PHE A 96 -2.05 -1.76 1.83
N LEU A 97 -2.00 -3.01 1.38
CA LEU A 97 -1.83 -3.31 -0.04
C LEU A 97 -3.20 -3.54 -0.67
N TRP A 98 -3.63 -2.55 -1.44
CA TRP A 98 -4.99 -2.44 -1.97
C TRP A 98 -5.03 -2.72 -3.46
N ASP A 99 -6.18 -3.20 -3.94
CA ASP A 99 -6.45 -3.42 -5.36
C ASP A 99 -7.41 -2.36 -5.91
N GLU A 100 -7.19 -1.88 -7.13
CA GLU A 100 -8.03 -0.84 -7.71
C GLU A 100 -9.48 -1.27 -7.97
N ASP A 101 -9.77 -2.57 -7.96
CA ASP A 101 -11.11 -3.14 -8.13
C ASP A 101 -11.87 -3.36 -6.80
N LEU A 102 -11.22 -3.09 -5.65
CA LEU A 102 -11.84 -3.13 -4.34
C LEU A 102 -12.40 -1.76 -3.95
N GLY A 103 -13.73 -1.67 -3.91
CA GLY A 103 -14.44 -0.51 -3.40
C GLY A 103 -14.22 -0.28 -1.89
N VAL A 104 -14.47 0.95 -1.45
CA VAL A 104 -14.31 1.39 -0.04
C VAL A 104 -15.65 1.68 0.66
N GLU A 105 -16.79 1.43 0.00
CA GLU A 105 -18.11 1.87 0.46
C GLU A 105 -18.51 1.32 1.84
N ASN A 106 -18.01 0.13 2.19
CA ASN A 106 -18.29 -0.54 3.46
C ASN A 106 -17.03 -0.74 4.31
N PHE A 107 -15.93 -0.06 3.98
CA PHE A 107 -14.63 -0.24 4.63
C PHE A 107 -14.23 1.02 5.40
N ASN A 108 -13.98 0.89 6.70
CA ASN A 108 -13.42 1.96 7.52
C ASN A 108 -12.02 1.54 8.04
N PRO A 109 -10.95 2.22 7.61
CA PRO A 109 -9.58 1.83 7.95
C PRO A 109 -9.28 1.94 9.45
N GLU A 110 -9.79 2.96 10.14
CA GLU A 110 -9.58 3.13 11.58
C GLU A 110 -10.20 2.01 12.39
N LYS A 111 -11.46 1.66 12.08
CA LYS A 111 -12.16 0.55 12.72
C LYS A 111 -11.50 -0.79 12.42
N TYR A 112 -10.98 -0.96 11.20
CA TYR A 112 -10.23 -2.17 10.86
C TYR A 112 -8.94 -2.26 11.68
N ILE A 113 -8.17 -1.17 11.74
CA ILE A 113 -6.94 -1.08 12.55
C ILE A 113 -7.24 -1.31 14.03
N SER A 114 -8.33 -0.78 14.58
CA SER A 114 -8.69 -0.99 15.98
C SER A 114 -8.91 -2.47 16.29
N ILE A 115 -9.63 -3.18 15.42
CA ILE A 115 -9.86 -4.64 15.55
C ILE A 115 -8.53 -5.40 15.44
N VAL A 116 -7.68 -5.05 14.48
CA VAL A 116 -6.35 -5.69 14.32
C VAL A 116 -5.49 -5.51 15.56
N ARG A 117 -5.51 -4.30 16.16
CA ARG A 117 -4.79 -4.00 17.41
C ARG A 117 -5.37 -4.76 18.60
N GLU A 118 -6.68 -4.77 18.75
CA GLU A 118 -7.39 -5.42 19.87
C GLU A 118 -7.18 -6.94 19.86
N GLU A 119 -7.28 -7.55 18.69
CA GLU A 119 -7.16 -9.00 18.51
C GLU A 119 -5.70 -9.46 18.41
N GLY A 120 -4.74 -8.54 18.41
CA GLY A 120 -3.31 -8.86 18.25
C GLY A 120 -2.99 -9.58 16.94
N LEU A 121 -3.76 -9.28 15.88
CA LEU A 121 -3.63 -9.97 14.60
C LEU A 121 -2.36 -9.49 13.87
N GLU A 122 -1.32 -10.29 13.89
CA GLU A 122 -0.22 -10.17 12.94
C GLU A 122 -0.70 -10.72 11.59
N ILE A 123 -1.36 -9.89 10.78
CA ILE A 123 -1.80 -10.31 9.45
C ILE A 123 -0.57 -10.40 8.53
N SER A 124 -0.16 -11.64 8.23
CA SER A 124 0.70 -12.01 7.12
C SER A 124 0.06 -13.20 6.43
N GLN A 125 -0.81 -12.95 5.45
CA GLN A 125 -1.36 -14.01 4.61
C GLN A 125 -0.59 -14.14 3.28
N ASP A 126 0.73 -14.28 3.36
CA ASP A 126 1.49 -15.00 2.34
C ASP A 126 2.82 -15.55 2.88
N LEU A 127 3.12 -16.82 2.57
CA LEU A 127 4.31 -17.57 3.03
C LEU A 127 5.63 -17.06 2.46
N MET A 128 5.60 -16.14 1.48
CA MET A 128 6.81 -15.57 0.86
C MET A 128 7.28 -14.23 1.49
N LEU A 129 6.54 -13.68 2.45
CA LEU A 129 6.87 -12.42 3.14
C LEU A 129 7.49 -12.63 4.53
N VAL A 130 7.99 -13.84 4.79
CA VAL A 130 8.68 -14.24 6.02
C VAL A 130 9.98 -13.45 6.17
N ASN A 131 9.89 -12.26 6.79
CA ASN A 131 10.89 -11.59 7.63
C ASN A 131 10.51 -10.14 7.96
N TRP A 132 9.29 -9.69 7.68
CA TRP A 132 8.89 -8.32 7.98
C TRP A 132 8.22 -8.27 9.35
N LYS A 133 8.73 -7.40 10.22
CA LYS A 133 8.19 -7.13 11.56
C LYS A 133 6.92 -6.25 11.51
N TYR A 134 6.29 -6.14 10.34
CA TYR A 134 5.27 -5.15 10.00
C TYR A 134 3.96 -5.83 9.60
N ILE A 135 2.83 -5.23 9.98
CA ILE A 135 1.51 -5.75 9.64
C ILE A 135 1.16 -5.25 8.23
N ILE A 136 1.26 -6.15 7.25
CA ILE A 136 0.78 -5.92 5.88
C ILE A 136 -0.65 -6.44 5.80
N ILE A 137 -1.59 -5.51 5.69
CA ILE A 137 -3.01 -5.83 5.52
C ILE A 137 -3.25 -5.98 4.02
N LEU A 138 -3.34 -7.24 3.59
CA LEU A 138 -3.70 -7.61 2.23
C LEU A 138 -5.22 -7.62 2.13
N LEU A 139 -5.74 -6.75 1.27
CA LEU A 139 -7.13 -6.83 0.84
C LEU A 139 -7.09 -7.12 -0.66
N CYS A 140 -7.49 -8.34 -1.02
CA CYS A 140 -7.68 -8.79 -2.40
C CYS A 140 -9.13 -9.23 -2.57
N ALA A 141 -9.68 -9.04 -3.76
CA ALA A 141 -10.97 -9.63 -4.11
C ALA A 141 -10.86 -11.17 -4.04
N GLU A 142 -11.92 -11.83 -3.56
CA GLU A 142 -11.97 -13.30 -3.57
C GLU A 142 -11.80 -13.81 -5.01
N GLY A 143 -10.79 -14.64 -5.25
CA GLY A 143 -10.52 -15.26 -6.55
C GLY A 143 -9.53 -14.51 -7.46
N ASP A 144 -8.87 -13.44 -6.99
CA ASP A 144 -7.88 -12.70 -7.80
C ASP A 144 -6.57 -13.50 -8.02
N PRO A 145 -6.24 -13.91 -9.26
CA PRO A 145 -5.02 -14.64 -9.57
C PRO A 145 -3.74 -13.80 -9.42
N ARG A 146 -3.84 -12.48 -9.27
CA ARG A 146 -2.70 -11.62 -8.93
C ARG A 146 -2.29 -11.79 -7.47
N CYS A 147 -3.17 -12.32 -6.62
CA CYS A 147 -2.94 -12.50 -5.18
C CYS A 147 -2.53 -13.93 -4.80
N THR A 148 -2.76 -14.91 -5.67
CA THR A 148 -2.14 -16.22 -5.54
C THR A 148 -0.77 -16.15 -6.23
N GLY A 149 0.31 -16.48 -5.52
CA GLY A 149 1.69 -16.42 -6.03
C GLY A 149 1.94 -17.32 -7.24
N GLY A 150 1.43 -16.93 -8.41
CA GLY A 150 1.71 -17.55 -9.69
C GLY A 150 3.06 -17.06 -10.20
N SER A 151 4.12 -17.81 -9.89
CA SER A 151 5.30 -17.81 -10.73
C SER A 151 4.87 -18.24 -12.14
N THR A 152 4.99 -17.36 -13.10
CA THR A 152 5.13 -17.80 -14.49
C THR A 152 6.55 -18.36 -14.62
N ASP A 153 6.64 -19.61 -15.10
CA ASP A 153 7.88 -20.28 -15.49
C ASP A 153 8.77 -19.41 -16.38
#